data_AF-A0A1C6A2B3-F1
#
_entry.id   AF-A0A1C6A2B3-F1
#
_cell.length_a   1.000
_cell.length_b   1.000
_cell.length_c   1.000
_cell.angle_alpha   90.00
_cell.angle_beta   90.00
_cell.angle_gamma   90.00
#
_symmetry.space_group_name_H-M   'P 1'
#
loop_
_entity.id
_entity.type
_entity.pdbx_description
1 polymer ?
#
loop_
_entity_poly.entity_id
_entity_poly.type
_entity_poly.pdbx_seq_one_letter_code
_entity_poly.pdbx_strand_id
1 'polypeptide(L)'
;MRKIIFAQVLTTNGTTVFSGLYDENGNPVVVEMECDDNGVTLTIWRNAPETERPDCGISEEEIERTCSMYDDCNECPLWDYCNEDEEVL
;
A
#
# COMPACT_ATOMS: atom_id res chain seq x y z
N MET A 1 5.03 -28.03 -1.31
CA MET A 1 4.88 -26.84 -0.45
C MET A 1 5.14 -27.23 1.00
N ARG A 2 6.11 -26.59 1.68
CA ARG A 2 6.28 -26.75 3.13
C ARG A 2 5.21 -25.89 3.80
N LYS A 3 4.29 -26.52 4.54
CA LYS A 3 3.30 -25.77 5.34
C LYS A 3 4.02 -25.23 6.56
N ILE A 4 4.29 -23.93 6.58
CA ILE A 4 4.82 -23.24 7.75
C ILE A 4 3.62 -22.80 8.57
N ILE A 5 3.50 -23.31 9.81
CA ILE A 5 2.48 -22.88 10.76
C ILE A 5 3.18 -21.95 11.76
N PHE A 6 2.85 -20.67 11.72
CA PHE A 6 3.20 -19.71 12.76
C PHE A 6 2.05 -19.61 13.75
N ALA A 7 2.37 -19.66 15.04
CA ALA A 7 1.41 -19.48 16.12
C ALA A 7 2.00 -18.51 17.14
N GLN A 8 1.23 -17.48 17.47
CA GLN A 8 1.54 -16.53 18.53
C GLN A 8 0.28 -16.35 19.37
N VAL A 9 0.43 -16.40 20.68
CA VAL A 9 -0.68 -16.22 21.62
C VAL A 9 -0.71 -14.76 22.05
N LEU A 10 -1.83 -14.09 21.80
CA LEU A 10 -2.12 -12.78 22.38
C LEU A 10 -2.90 -13.00 23.67
N THR A 11 -2.35 -12.50 24.78
CA THR A 11 -2.98 -12.61 26.12
C THR A 11 -3.78 -11.38 26.50
N THR A 12 -3.74 -10.32 25.68
CA THR A 12 -4.37 -9.03 25.90
C THR A 12 -4.76 -8.41 24.56
N ASN A 13 -5.68 -7.46 24.60
CA ASN A 13 -5.99 -6.63 23.44
C ASN A 13 -4.72 -5.92 22.93
N GLY A 14 -4.67 -5.70 21.63
CA GLY A 14 -3.55 -5.04 20.97
C GLY A 14 -3.28 -5.55 19.57
N THR A 15 -2.20 -5.03 18.99
CA THR A 15 -1.81 -5.26 17.61
C THR A 15 -0.46 -5.97 17.57
N THR A 16 -0.31 -6.98 16.71
CA THR A 16 0.96 -7.66 16.44
C THR A 16 1.18 -7.79 14.93
N VAL A 17 2.44 -7.68 14.52
CA VAL A 17 2.84 -7.75 13.11
C VAL A 17 3.74 -8.96 12.89
N PHE A 18 3.42 -9.73 11.85
CA PHE A 18 4.18 -10.88 11.38
C PHE A 18 4.91 -10.52 10.09
N SER A 19 6.23 -10.73 10.11
CA SER A 19 7.11 -10.61 8.96
C SER A 19 7.71 -11.97 8.59
N GLY A 20 8.24 -12.11 7.36
CA GLY A 20 8.87 -13.36 6.90
C GLY A 20 7.90 -14.36 6.27
N LEU A 21 6.68 -13.90 5.96
CA LEU A 21 5.73 -14.58 5.10
C LEU A 21 5.93 -14.10 3.66
N TYR A 22 5.67 -14.99 2.70
CA TYR A 22 5.85 -14.72 1.28
C TYR A 22 4.64 -15.22 0.50
N ASP A 23 4.27 -14.52 -0.57
CA ASP A 23 3.24 -14.96 -1.51
C ASP A 23 3.73 -16.11 -2.41
N GLU A 24 2.88 -16.58 -3.32
CA GLU A 24 3.22 -17.68 -4.24
C GLU A 24 4.39 -17.35 -5.19
N ASN A 25 4.63 -16.06 -5.44
CA ASN A 25 5.71 -15.56 -6.29
C ASN A 25 7.00 -15.29 -5.51
N GLY A 26 6.97 -15.45 -4.18
CA GLY A 26 8.10 -15.18 -3.31
C GLY A 26 8.25 -13.72 -2.90
N ASN A 27 7.22 -12.88 -3.07
CA ASN A 27 7.23 -11.51 -2.60
C ASN A 27 6.88 -11.45 -1.11
N PRO A 28 7.55 -10.58 -0.31
CA PRO A 28 7.28 -10.47 1.11
C PRO A 28 5.86 -9.94 1.37
N VAL A 29 5.20 -10.54 2.36
CA VAL A 29 3.87 -10.16 2.84
C VAL A 29 3.98 -9.79 4.31
N VAL A 30 3.29 -8.72 4.69
CA VAL A 30 3.10 -8.33 6.08
C VAL A 30 1.70 -8.74 6.52
N VAL A 31 1.60 -9.37 7.68
CA VAL A 31 0.32 -9.71 8.29
C VAL A 31 0.24 -8.99 9.62
N GLU A 32 -0.81 -8.22 9.82
CA GLU A 32 -1.14 -7.64 11.11
C GLU A 32 -2.35 -8.35 11.69
N MET A 33 -2.30 -8.59 13.00
CA MET A 33 -3.39 -9.12 13.76
C MET A 33 -3.73 -8.11 14.85
N GLU A 34 -4.99 -7.70 14.87
CA GLU A 34 -5.57 -6.90 15.95
C GLU A 34 -6.53 -7.77 16.75
N CYS A 35 -6.42 -7.69 18.07
CA CYS A 35 -7.30 -8.35 19.02
C CYS A 35 -7.94 -7.30 19.91
N ASP A 36 -9.25 -7.30 20.00
CA ASP A 36 -10.04 -6.41 20.84
C ASP A 36 -11.21 -7.15 21.51
N ASP A 37 -12.05 -6.41 22.23
CA ASP A 37 -13.23 -6.97 22.92
C ASP A 37 -14.29 -7.51 21.94
N ASN A 38 -14.21 -7.15 20.66
CA ASN A 38 -15.12 -7.56 19.60
C ASN A 38 -14.61 -8.79 18.83
N GLY A 39 -13.32 -9.12 18.96
CA GLY A 39 -12.74 -10.34 18.42
C GLY A 39 -11.33 -10.15 17.86
N VAL A 40 -11.08 -10.79 16.72
CA VAL A 40 -9.78 -10.78 16.05
C VAL A 40 -9.95 -10.36 14.61
N THR A 41 -9.16 -9.38 14.19
CA THR A 41 -9.02 -8.93 12.80
C THR A 41 -7.65 -9.30 12.28
N LEU A 42 -7.59 -9.83 11.06
CA LEU A 42 -6.35 -10.11 10.34
C LEU A 42 -6.31 -9.26 9.08
N THR A 43 -5.26 -8.45 8.95
CA THR A 43 -5.01 -7.60 7.79
C THR A 43 -3.75 -8.07 7.11
N ILE A 44 -3.82 -8.32 5.80
CA ILE A 44 -2.70 -8.86 5.01
C ILE A 44 -2.43 -7.87 3.90
N TRP A 45 -1.19 -7.37 3.82
CA TRP A 45 -0.78 -6.48 2.74
C TRP A 45 0.61 -6.82 2.21
N ARG A 46 0.84 -6.45 0.95
CA ARG A 46 2.17 -6.48 0.33
C ARG A 46 2.67 -5.05 0.28
N ASN A 47 3.93 -4.85 0.63
CA ASN A 47 4.63 -3.63 0.25
C ASN A 47 4.94 -3.77 -1.24
N ALA A 48 3.99 -3.41 -2.09
CA ALA A 48 4.28 -3.26 -3.51
C ALA A 48 5.33 -2.15 -3.63
N PRO A 49 6.48 -2.39 -4.29
CA PRO A 49 7.41 -1.31 -4.57
C PRO A 49 6.67 -0.25 -5.40
N GLU A 50 6.99 1.04 -5.23
CA GLU A 50 6.31 2.13 -5.96
C GLU A 50 6.41 1.99 -7.49
N THR A 51 7.36 1.19 -7.98
CA THR A 51 7.47 0.78 -9.39
C THR A 51 6.34 -0.11 -9.89
N GLU A 52 5.56 -0.71 -8.98
CA GLU A 52 4.31 -1.42 -9.25
C GLU A 52 3.08 -0.57 -8.94
N ARG A 53 3.19 0.77 -8.85
CA ARG A 53 2.02 1.60 -9.18
C ARG A 53 1.78 1.34 -10.66
N PRO A 54 0.79 0.51 -11.06
CA PRO A 54 0.46 0.43 -12.47
C PRO A 54 0.22 1.86 -12.91
N ASP A 55 0.89 2.26 -13.99
CA ASP A 55 0.50 3.45 -14.73
C ASP A 55 -1.03 3.41 -14.78
N CYS A 56 -1.69 4.33 -14.09
CA CYS A 56 -3.12 4.20 -13.77
C CYS A 56 -4.00 4.35 -15.03
N GLY A 57 -3.34 4.31 -16.20
CA GLY A 57 -3.91 4.33 -17.54
C GLY A 57 -4.24 5.74 -17.98
N ILE A 58 -3.89 6.75 -17.18
CA ILE A 58 -4.13 8.15 -17.52
C ILE A 58 -3.00 8.60 -18.45
N SER A 59 -3.38 9.03 -19.64
CA SER A 59 -2.44 9.65 -20.57
C SER A 59 -2.00 11.03 -20.07
N GLU A 60 -0.84 11.50 -20.51
CA GLU A 60 -0.39 12.89 -20.27
C GLU A 60 -1.45 13.91 -20.71
N GLU A 61 -2.14 13.66 -21.83
CA GLU A 61 -3.24 14.51 -22.31
C GLU A 61 -4.41 14.56 -21.31
N GLU A 62 -4.75 13.44 -20.66
CA GLU A 62 -5.80 13.40 -19.64
C GLU A 62 -5.39 14.11 -18.35
N ILE A 63 -4.11 14.03 -17.98
CA ILE A 63 -3.54 14.78 -16.86
C ILE A 63 -3.61 16.28 -17.16
N GLU A 64 -3.09 16.72 -18.32
CA GLU A 64 -3.11 18.13 -18.75
C GLU A 64 -4.54 18.67 -18.84
N ARG A 65 -5.48 17.92 -19.42
CA ARG A 65 -6.88 18.35 -19.52
C ARG A 65 -7.55 18.49 -18.16
N THR A 66 -7.16 17.67 -17.19
CA THR A 66 -7.72 17.71 -15.84
C THR A 66 -7.10 18.83 -15.03
N CYS A 67 -5.77 18.99 -15.07
CA CYS A 67 -5.06 20.01 -14.30
C CYS A 67 -5.14 21.41 -14.91
N SER A 68 -5.37 21.57 -16.22
CA SER A 68 -5.57 22.87 -16.87
C SER A 68 -6.82 23.64 -16.42
N MET A 69 -7.73 22.98 -15.69
CA MET A 69 -8.88 23.62 -15.04
C MET A 69 -8.53 24.27 -13.70
N TYR A 70 -7.32 24.05 -13.19
CA TYR A 70 -6.80 24.57 -11.93
C TYR A 70 -5.65 25.56 -12.21
N ASP A 71 -5.53 26.60 -11.38
CA ASP A 71 -4.50 27.63 -11.57
C ASP A 71 -3.11 27.15 -11.11
N ASP A 72 -3.07 26.23 -10.14
CA ASP A 72 -1.85 25.62 -9.61
C ASP A 72 -1.98 24.10 -9.55
N CYS A 73 -0.87 23.40 -9.82
CA CYS A 73 -0.84 21.94 -9.78
C CYS A 73 -1.20 21.38 -8.39
N ASN A 74 -0.84 22.11 -7.31
CA ASN A 74 -1.15 21.75 -5.91
C ASN A 74 -2.66 21.65 -5.63
N GLU A 75 -3.50 22.25 -6.47
CA GLU A 75 -4.95 22.20 -6.37
C GLU A 75 -5.57 21.13 -7.29
N CYS A 76 -4.76 20.53 -8.17
CA CYS A 76 -5.19 19.48 -9.08
C CYS A 76 -5.37 18.15 -8.33
N PRO A 77 -6.48 17.41 -8.53
CA PRO A 77 -6.66 16.06 -7.99
C PRO A 77 -5.60 15.05 -8.45
N LEU A 78 -4.86 15.37 -9.52
CA LEU A 78 -3.75 14.59 -10.07
C LEU A 78 -2.39 15.25 -9.77
N TRP A 79 -2.26 15.95 -8.66
CA TRP A 79 -1.02 16.65 -8.26
C TRP A 79 0.23 15.76 -8.33
N ASP A 80 0.12 14.51 -7.89
CA ASP A 80 1.19 13.48 -7.96
C ASP A 80 1.72 13.26 -9.40
N TYR A 81 0.95 13.60 -10.43
CA TYR A 81 1.28 13.40 -11.85
C TYR A 81 1.63 14.68 -12.60
N CYS A 82 1.31 15.84 -12.04
CA CYS A 82 1.54 17.14 -12.67
C CYS A 82 2.68 17.92 -11.98
N ASN A 83 3.04 17.53 -10.75
CA ASN A 83 4.23 18.07 -10.08
C ASN A 83 5.45 17.23 -10.48
N GLU A 84 6.06 17.57 -11.62
CA GLU A 84 7.29 16.91 -12.13
C GLU A 84 8.55 17.20 -11.26
N ASP A 85 8.44 18.06 -10.25
CA ASP A 85 9.53 18.47 -9.38
C ASP A 85 9.40 17.82 -7.98
N GLU A 86 9.73 16.53 -7.88
CA GLU A 86 10.29 15.99 -6.64
C GLU A 86 11.31 14.88 -6.98
N GLU A 87 12.56 15.29 -7.24
CA GLU A 87 13.69 14.39 -7.04
C GLU A 87 13.69 13.95 -5.57
N VAL A 88 13.25 12.71 -5.34
CA VAL A 88 13.34 12.05 -4.04
C VAL A 88 14.83 11.87 -3.71
N LEU A 89 15.36 12.70 -2.80
CA LEU A 89 16.71 12.62 -2.24
C LEU A 89 16.98 11.27 -1.56
#